data_AF-A0A519LY94-F1
#
_entry.id   AF-A0A519LY94-F1
#
_cell.length_a   1.000
_cell.length_b   1.000
_cell.length_c   1.000
_cell.angle_alpha   90.00
_cell.angle_beta   90.00
_cell.angle_gamma   90.00
#
_symmetry.space_group_name_H-M   'P 1'
#
loop_
_entity.id
_entity.type
_entity.pdbx_description
1 polymer ?
#
loop_
_entity_poly.entity_id
_entity_poly.type
_entity_poly.pdbx_seq_one_letter_code
_entity_poly.pdbx_strand_id
1 'polypeptide(L)'
;FCVLLDNAHNLPLHLAVELGLPAAVALCGGTLIWVLWSQPWRETQPARQLAWGVLAVIGLHSMLEYPLWYGPFQIVTLAALALLLWPRRSVVSAGGAGVVLCGAALVWALCALAAWDYHRVSQLYKPYADRAAAYRDDTQNKVGNPVIFRAQADFARLTTMAPTRDNAAQVNALAHQMLHYSPEPRILEILIDSALMLGQDDEAAFHMKRYRLAYPREYSRYVGGRAAKASAPG
;
A
#
# COMPACT_ATOMS: atom_id res chain seq x y z
N PHE A 1 13.79 -1.21 13.45
CA PHE A 1 12.75 -2.15 13.01
C PHE A 1 12.04 -2.70 14.20
N CYS A 2 10.74 -2.44 14.25
CA CYS A 2 9.76 -3.17 15.04
C CYS A 2 9.01 -4.10 14.07
N VAL A 3 8.33 -5.12 14.59
CA VAL A 3 7.34 -5.92 13.84
C VAL A 3 6.42 -4.97 13.06
N LEU A 4 5.95 -5.38 11.88
CA LEU A 4 4.94 -4.65 11.11
C LEU A 4 3.81 -4.27 12.07
N LEU A 5 3.72 -2.98 12.44
CA LEU A 5 2.69 -2.53 13.36
C LEU A 5 1.35 -2.75 12.66
N ASP A 6 0.45 -3.41 13.35
CA ASP A 6 -0.91 -3.57 12.86
C ASP A 6 -1.60 -2.20 12.85
N ASN A 7 -2.64 -2.07 12.02
CA ASN A 7 -3.36 -0.81 11.91
C ASN A 7 -4.05 -0.45 13.23
N ALA A 8 -4.16 0.84 13.53
CA ALA A 8 -5.00 1.29 14.64
C ALA A 8 -6.45 0.91 14.35
N HIS A 9 -7.06 0.12 15.24
CA HIS A 9 -8.42 -0.42 15.09
C HIS A 9 -9.55 0.63 15.21
N ASN A 10 -9.27 1.92 15.02
CA ASN A 10 -10.29 2.95 14.82
C ASN A 10 -9.76 4.10 13.95
N LEU A 11 -10.63 4.62 13.07
CA LEU A 11 -10.27 5.63 12.08
C LEU A 11 -9.64 6.91 12.66
N PRO A 12 -10.08 7.49 13.79
CA PRO A 12 -9.49 8.73 14.29
C PRO A 12 -8.02 8.55 14.69
N LEU A 13 -7.69 7.45 15.38
CA LEU A 13 -6.31 7.14 15.73
C LEU A 13 -5.49 6.81 14.47
N HIS A 14 -6.07 6.07 13.54
CA HIS A 14 -5.39 5.76 12.28
C HIS A 14 -5.03 7.02 11.49
N LEU A 15 -5.97 7.97 11.35
CA LEU A 15 -5.71 9.28 10.73
C LEU A 15 -4.67 10.08 11.50
N ALA A 16 -4.65 10.02 12.83
CA ALA A 16 -3.67 10.74 13.64
C ALA A 16 -2.24 10.19 13.45
N VAL A 17 -2.11 8.88 13.25
CA VAL A 17 -0.81 8.23 12.98
C VAL A 17 -0.34 8.50 11.55
N GLU A 18 -1.22 8.37 10.56
CA GLU A 18 -0.88 8.49 9.13
C GLU A 18 -0.69 9.95 8.68
N LEU A 19 -1.57 10.85 9.14
CA LEU A 19 -1.63 12.25 8.67
C LEU A 19 -1.29 13.28 9.76
N GLY A 20 -1.15 12.84 11.01
CA GLY A 20 -0.90 13.70 12.17
C GLY A 20 -2.18 14.17 12.87
N LEU A 21 -2.02 14.57 14.14
CA LEU A 21 -3.11 15.07 14.98
C LEU A 21 -3.92 16.23 14.35
N PRO A 22 -3.31 17.26 13.74
CA PRO A 22 -4.08 18.37 13.17
C PRO A 22 -5.01 17.92 12.04
N ALA A 23 -4.52 17.05 11.14
CA ALA A 23 -5.29 16.51 10.04
C ALA A 23 -6.44 15.61 10.54
N ALA A 24 -6.17 14.75 11.52
CA ALA A 24 -7.19 13.90 12.12
C ALA A 24 -8.34 14.71 12.75
N VAL A 25 -8.02 15.74 13.54
CA VAL A 25 -9.02 16.62 14.15
C VAL A 25 -9.82 17.37 13.08
N ALA A 26 -9.17 17.89 12.05
CA ALA A 26 -9.85 18.59 10.97
C ALA A 26 -10.81 17.68 10.19
N LEU A 27 -10.37 16.46 9.83
CA LEU A 27 -11.18 15.50 9.07
C LEU A 27 -12.35 14.95 9.90
N CYS A 28 -12.09 14.48 11.13
CA CYS A 28 -13.15 13.95 12.00
C CYS A 28 -14.12 15.06 12.43
N GLY A 29 -13.61 16.21 12.87
CA GLY A 29 -14.42 17.35 13.28
C GLY A 29 -15.23 17.92 12.12
N GLY A 30 -14.60 18.11 10.96
CA GLY A 30 -15.27 18.58 9.75
C GLY A 30 -16.38 17.64 9.29
N THR A 31 -16.15 16.33 9.34
CA THR A 31 -17.16 15.31 9.02
C THR A 31 -18.33 15.37 10.00
N LEU A 32 -18.06 15.47 11.30
CA LEU A 32 -19.11 15.58 12.33
C LEU A 32 -19.95 16.85 12.14
N ILE A 33 -19.30 18.00 11.96
CA ILE A 33 -19.96 19.28 11.69
C ILE A 33 -20.83 19.18 10.44
N TRP A 34 -20.30 18.60 9.35
CA TRP A 34 -21.04 18.41 8.11
C TRP A 34 -22.27 17.51 8.28
N VAL A 35 -22.16 16.41 9.02
CA VAL A 35 -23.29 15.51 9.33
C VAL A 35 -24.36 16.26 10.13
N LEU A 36 -23.96 17.01 11.16
CA LEU A 36 -24.89 17.76 12.00
C LEU A 36 -25.62 18.85 11.21
N TRP A 37 -24.92 19.56 10.32
CA TRP A 37 -25.51 20.57 9.44
C TRP A 37 -26.40 19.97 8.36
N SER A 38 -26.04 18.80 7.84
CA SER A 38 -26.80 18.13 6.79
C SER A 38 -28.08 17.46 7.29
N GLN A 39 -28.22 17.26 8.61
CA GLN A 39 -29.41 16.72 9.28
C GLN A 39 -29.99 15.47 8.59
N PRO A 40 -29.22 14.37 8.47
CA PRO A 40 -29.64 13.16 7.75
C PRO A 40 -30.96 12.57 8.25
N TRP A 41 -31.29 12.74 9.54
CA TRP A 41 -32.55 12.31 10.15
C TRP A 41 -33.79 13.08 9.64
N ARG A 42 -33.61 14.18 8.89
CA ARG A 42 -34.70 14.91 8.21
C ARG A 42 -34.75 14.61 6.71
N GLU A 43 -33.87 13.76 6.19
CA GLU A 43 -33.86 13.40 4.77
C GLU A 43 -35.11 12.57 4.43
N THR A 44 -35.79 12.93 3.35
CA THR A 44 -37.03 12.28 2.90
C THR A 44 -36.86 11.55 1.58
N GLN A 45 -35.79 11.82 0.84
CA GLN A 45 -35.52 11.16 -0.44
C GLN A 45 -34.89 9.78 -0.21
N PRO A 46 -35.52 8.68 -0.66
CA PRO A 46 -35.05 7.32 -0.37
C PRO A 46 -33.59 7.05 -0.78
N ALA A 47 -33.17 7.54 -1.96
CA ALA A 47 -31.81 7.37 -2.45
C ALA A 47 -30.76 8.04 -1.54
N ARG A 48 -31.09 9.21 -0.97
CA ARG A 48 -30.21 9.95 -0.06
C ARG A 48 -30.21 9.35 1.34
N GLN A 49 -31.34 8.82 1.81
CA GLN A 49 -31.40 8.03 3.04
C GLN A 49 -30.50 6.80 2.93
N LEU A 50 -30.53 6.10 1.79
CA LEU A 50 -29.63 4.97 1.53
C LEU A 50 -28.15 5.41 1.58
N ALA A 51 -27.79 6.50 0.90
CA ALA A 51 -26.41 7.01 0.94
C ALA A 51 -25.95 7.36 2.35
N TRP A 52 -26.79 8.03 3.15
CA TRP A 52 -26.48 8.29 4.56
C TRP A 52 -26.34 7.00 5.38
N GLY A 53 -27.23 6.03 5.17
CA GLY A 53 -27.16 4.73 5.84
C GLY A 53 -25.87 3.98 5.51
N VAL A 54 -25.48 3.96 4.23
CA VAL A 54 -24.21 3.37 3.77
C VAL A 54 -23.01 4.06 4.42
N LEU A 55 -22.96 5.40 4.41
CA LEU A 55 -21.87 6.15 5.07
C LEU A 55 -21.83 5.90 6.58
N ALA A 56 -22.99 5.77 7.23
CA ALA A 56 -23.06 5.46 8.66
C ALA A 56 -22.50 4.06 8.96
N VAL A 57 -22.87 3.04 8.17
CA VAL A 57 -22.36 1.67 8.33
C VAL A 57 -20.85 1.63 8.09
N ILE A 58 -20.36 2.25 7.01
CA ILE A 58 -18.91 2.31 6.71
C ILE A 58 -18.16 3.08 7.80
N GLY A 59 -18.70 4.21 8.26
CA GLY A 59 -18.10 5.01 9.32
C GLY A 59 -18.01 4.24 10.64
N LEU A 60 -19.09 3.58 11.04
CA LEU A 60 -19.12 2.75 12.24
C LEU A 60 -18.14 1.58 12.13
N HIS A 61 -18.16 0.86 11.01
CA HIS A 61 -17.22 -0.24 10.78
C HIS A 61 -15.77 0.27 10.73
N SER A 62 -15.52 1.51 10.26
CA SER A 62 -14.21 2.19 10.34
C SER A 62 -13.76 2.53 11.76
N MET A 63 -14.67 2.55 12.74
CA MET A 63 -14.28 2.63 14.15
C MET A 63 -13.82 1.28 14.73
N LEU A 64 -13.98 0.17 14.01
CA LEU A 64 -13.67 -1.19 14.48
C LEU A 64 -12.61 -1.90 13.62
N GLU A 65 -12.79 -1.91 12.29
CA GLU A 65 -12.04 -2.74 11.33
C GLU A 65 -11.51 -1.95 10.12
N TYR A 66 -11.53 -0.61 10.18
CA TYR A 66 -10.97 0.30 9.15
C TYR A 66 -11.32 -0.01 7.66
N PRO A 67 -12.55 -0.45 7.29
CA PRO A 67 -12.96 -0.70 5.89
C PRO A 67 -12.65 0.44 4.92
N LEU A 68 -12.64 1.70 5.38
CA LEU A 68 -12.37 2.85 4.52
C LEU A 68 -10.95 2.84 3.90
N TRP A 69 -10.03 2.03 4.43
CA TRP A 69 -8.71 1.84 3.84
C TRP A 69 -8.68 0.81 2.68
N TYR A 70 -9.82 0.19 2.38
CA TYR A 70 -9.95 -0.78 1.31
C TYR A 70 -10.76 -0.23 0.13
N GLY A 71 -10.26 -0.49 -1.08
CA GLY A 71 -10.79 0.06 -2.33
C GLY A 71 -12.32 -0.07 -2.53
N PRO A 72 -12.94 -1.25 -2.29
CA PRO A 72 -14.39 -1.41 -2.47
C PRO A 72 -15.21 -0.43 -1.62
N PHE A 73 -14.83 -0.22 -0.36
CA PHE A 73 -15.53 0.70 0.54
C PHE A 73 -15.27 2.16 0.17
N GLN A 74 -14.07 2.49 -0.33
CA GLN A 74 -13.77 3.84 -0.84
C GLN A 74 -14.67 4.19 -2.03
N ILE A 75 -14.85 3.27 -2.98
CA ILE A 75 -15.72 3.48 -4.14
C ILE A 75 -17.17 3.73 -3.69
N VAL A 76 -17.68 2.90 -2.78
CA VAL A 76 -19.04 3.04 -2.25
C VAL A 76 -19.20 4.35 -1.47
N THR A 77 -18.19 4.74 -0.67
CA THR A 77 -18.16 6.01 0.07
C THR A 77 -18.20 7.20 -0.89
N LEU A 78 -17.35 7.19 -1.93
CA LEU A 78 -17.31 8.25 -2.94
C LEU A 78 -18.63 8.35 -3.71
N ALA A 79 -19.24 7.22 -4.08
CA ALA A 79 -20.54 7.21 -4.73
C ALA A 79 -21.65 7.79 -3.84
N ALA A 80 -21.67 7.42 -2.56
CA ALA A 80 -22.62 7.96 -1.58
C ALA A 80 -22.41 9.47 -1.37
N LEU A 81 -21.16 9.92 -1.21
CA LEU A 81 -20.83 11.35 -1.11
C LEU A 81 -21.23 12.11 -2.37
N ALA A 82 -20.92 11.57 -3.56
CA ALA A 82 -21.31 12.19 -4.83
C ALA A 82 -22.82 12.37 -4.92
N LEU A 83 -23.61 11.37 -4.52
CA LEU A 83 -25.07 11.47 -4.48
C LEU A 83 -25.57 12.52 -3.47
N LEU A 84 -24.93 12.61 -2.31
CA LEU A 84 -25.31 13.56 -1.26
C LEU A 84 -24.96 15.00 -1.59
N LEU A 85 -23.82 15.21 -2.27
CA LEU A 85 -23.33 16.52 -2.71
C LEU A 85 -24.00 16.97 -4.03
N TRP A 86 -24.62 16.05 -4.77
CA TRP A 86 -25.39 16.42 -5.96
C TRP A 86 -26.58 17.32 -5.60
N PRO A 87 -26.77 18.47 -6.28
CA PRO A 87 -27.87 19.38 -5.94
C PRO A 87 -29.24 18.73 -6.13
N ARG A 88 -30.19 19.00 -5.23
CA ARG A 88 -31.57 18.45 -5.28
C ARG A 88 -32.39 18.93 -6.49
N ARG A 89 -32.00 20.05 -7.10
CA ARG A 89 -32.65 20.69 -8.25
C ARG A 89 -31.58 21.28 -9.18
N SER A 90 -30.67 20.46 -9.67
CA SER A 90 -29.62 20.93 -10.58
C SER A 90 -30.15 20.97 -12.02
N VAL A 91 -30.53 22.16 -12.47
CA VAL A 91 -30.22 22.54 -13.86
C VAL A 91 -28.73 22.84 -13.84
N VAL A 92 -27.91 21.85 -14.20
CA VAL A 92 -26.47 22.05 -14.24
C VAL A 92 -26.19 23.12 -15.31
N SER A 93 -25.67 24.27 -14.91
CA SER A 93 -25.23 25.28 -15.89
C SER A 93 -24.15 24.67 -16.79
N ALA A 94 -24.06 25.08 -18.06
CA ALA A 94 -23.05 24.54 -18.97
C ALA A 94 -21.62 24.61 -18.39
N GLY A 95 -21.31 25.66 -17.60
CA GLY A 95 -20.04 25.78 -16.88
C GLY A 95 -19.87 24.79 -15.73
N GLY A 96 -20.92 24.53 -14.94
CA GLY A 96 -20.89 23.52 -13.87
C GLY A 96 -20.77 22.09 -14.41
N ALA A 97 -21.37 21.81 -15.58
CA ALA A 97 -21.26 20.52 -16.25
C ALA A 97 -19.82 20.27 -16.71
N GLY A 98 -19.15 21.29 -17.25
CA GLY A 98 -17.74 21.20 -17.66
C GLY A 98 -16.82 20.82 -16.49
N VAL A 99 -16.98 21.44 -15.32
CA VAL A 99 -16.16 21.11 -14.13
C VAL A 99 -16.39 19.68 -13.66
N VAL A 100 -17.65 19.23 -13.60
CA VAL A 100 -17.99 17.85 -13.21
C VAL A 100 -17.43 16.84 -14.20
N LEU A 101 -17.56 17.10 -15.51
CA LEU A 101 -17.04 16.21 -16.55
C LEU A 101 -15.50 16.15 -16.53
N CYS A 102 -14.82 17.29 -16.37
CA CYS A 102 -13.36 17.33 -16.22
C CYS A 102 -12.90 16.57 -14.97
N GLY A 103 -13.59 16.74 -13.84
CA GLY A 103 -13.31 16.01 -12.61
C GLY A 103 -13.50 14.50 -12.79
N ALA A 104 -14.61 14.08 -13.39
CA ALA A 104 -14.87 12.67 -13.69
C ALA A 104 -13.83 12.09 -14.66
N ALA A 105 -13.47 12.82 -15.72
CA ALA A 105 -12.45 12.39 -16.68
C ALA A 105 -11.08 12.25 -16.03
N LEU A 106 -10.70 13.16 -15.13
CA LEU A 106 -9.45 13.07 -14.37
C LEU A 106 -9.43 11.84 -13.46
N VAL A 107 -10.51 11.60 -12.71
CA VAL A 107 -10.63 10.41 -11.85
C VAL A 107 -10.53 9.14 -12.70
N TRP A 108 -11.23 9.06 -13.83
CA TRP A 108 -11.14 7.93 -14.75
C TRP A 108 -9.71 7.74 -15.31
N ALA A 109 -9.02 8.82 -15.68
CA ALA A 109 -7.65 8.76 -16.16
C ALA A 109 -6.69 8.23 -15.08
N LEU A 110 -6.85 8.69 -13.83
CA LEU A 110 -6.06 8.19 -12.69
C LEU A 110 -6.34 6.72 -12.39
N CYS A 111 -7.61 6.29 -12.42
CA CYS A 111 -7.98 4.89 -12.26
C CYS A 111 -7.43 4.02 -13.39
N ALA A 112 -7.48 4.49 -14.65
CA ALA A 112 -6.91 3.79 -15.78
C ALA A 112 -5.39 3.65 -15.68
N LEU A 113 -4.70 4.73 -15.26
CA LEU A 113 -3.26 4.70 -14.99
C LEU A 113 -2.92 3.70 -13.88
N ALA A 114 -3.66 3.71 -12.77
CA ALA A 114 -3.49 2.77 -11.66
C ALA A 114 -3.76 1.32 -12.10
N ALA A 115 -4.83 1.07 -12.84
CA ALA A 115 -5.17 -0.26 -13.33
C ALA A 115 -4.12 -0.79 -14.32
N TRP A 116 -3.61 0.07 -15.20
CA TRP A 116 -2.54 -0.27 -16.12
C TRP A 116 -1.23 -0.60 -15.38
N ASP A 117 -0.82 0.26 -14.44
CA ASP A 117 0.41 0.07 -13.67
C ASP A 117 0.32 -1.19 -12.78
N TYR A 118 -0.83 -1.39 -12.12
CA TYR A 118 -1.14 -2.62 -11.38
C TYR A 118 -1.09 -3.86 -12.26
N HIS A 119 -1.72 -3.81 -13.44
CA HIS A 119 -1.72 -4.95 -14.36
C HIS A 119 -0.30 -5.36 -14.73
N ARG A 120 0.59 -4.40 -14.99
CA ARG A 120 2.01 -4.67 -15.31
C ARG A 120 2.76 -5.24 -14.11
N VAL A 121 2.70 -4.59 -12.96
CA VAL A 121 3.44 -4.99 -11.76
C VAL A 121 2.96 -6.33 -11.22
N SER A 122 1.66 -6.62 -11.26
CA SER A 122 1.11 -7.90 -10.80
C SER A 122 1.66 -9.11 -11.56
N GLN A 123 2.17 -8.94 -12.78
CA GLN A 123 2.79 -10.04 -13.55
C GLN A 123 4.03 -10.61 -12.85
N LEU A 124 4.75 -9.80 -12.05
CA LEU A 124 5.92 -10.23 -11.29
C LEU A 124 5.58 -11.25 -10.21
N TYR A 125 4.36 -11.17 -9.68
CA TYR A 125 3.87 -12.03 -8.59
C TYR A 125 3.10 -13.25 -9.09
N LYS A 126 2.83 -13.33 -10.39
CA LYS A 126 2.12 -14.46 -11.00
C LYS A 126 3.07 -15.59 -11.40
N PRO A 127 2.68 -16.85 -11.20
CA PRO A 127 3.31 -17.99 -11.86
C PRO A 127 3.30 -17.81 -13.38
N TYR A 128 4.25 -18.45 -14.07
CA TYR A 128 4.44 -18.30 -15.52
C TYR A 128 3.14 -18.54 -16.33
N ALA A 129 2.36 -19.56 -15.96
CA ALA A 129 1.11 -19.92 -16.64
C ALA A 129 0.03 -18.84 -16.58
N ASP A 130 -0.02 -18.07 -15.49
CA ASP A 130 -1.06 -17.05 -15.23
C ASP A 130 -0.67 -15.66 -15.73
N ARG A 131 0.56 -15.49 -16.21
CA ARG A 131 1.03 -14.23 -16.78
C ARG A 131 0.36 -13.97 -18.13
N ALA A 132 0.04 -12.70 -18.37
CA ALA A 132 -0.35 -12.23 -19.69
C ALA A 132 0.74 -12.59 -20.70
N ALA A 133 0.36 -12.99 -21.92
CA ALA A 133 1.29 -13.52 -22.93
C ALA A 133 2.49 -12.59 -23.17
N ALA A 134 2.27 -11.27 -23.20
CA ALA A 134 3.31 -10.27 -23.39
C ALA A 134 4.36 -10.24 -22.26
N TYR A 135 4.04 -10.73 -21.06
CA TYR A 135 4.86 -10.64 -19.85
C TYR A 135 5.41 -11.99 -19.36
N ARG A 136 5.24 -13.08 -20.11
CA ARG A 136 5.73 -14.41 -19.73
C ARG A 136 7.25 -14.43 -19.57
N ASP A 137 7.93 -13.93 -20.58
CA ASP A 137 9.38 -13.84 -20.64
C ASP A 137 9.85 -12.41 -20.37
N ASP A 138 11.03 -12.28 -19.77
CA ASP A 138 11.68 -10.99 -19.48
C ASP A 138 10.78 -9.98 -18.72
N THR A 139 9.97 -10.51 -17.79
CA THR A 139 8.92 -9.75 -17.11
C THR A 139 9.48 -8.52 -16.38
N GLN A 140 10.62 -8.64 -15.71
CA GLN A 140 11.19 -7.54 -14.91
C GLN A 140 11.57 -6.34 -15.77
N ASN A 141 12.19 -6.57 -16.93
CA ASN A 141 12.58 -5.50 -17.84
C ASN A 141 11.35 -4.86 -18.49
N LYS A 142 10.34 -5.67 -18.86
CA LYS A 142 9.08 -5.18 -19.44
C LYS A 142 8.25 -4.36 -18.47
N VAL A 143 8.29 -4.66 -17.18
CA VAL A 143 7.66 -3.84 -16.13
C VAL A 143 8.43 -2.53 -15.94
N GLY A 144 9.76 -2.56 -16.04
CA GLY A 144 10.57 -1.35 -15.95
C GLY A 144 10.31 -0.61 -14.63
N ASN A 145 10.28 0.73 -14.65
CA ASN A 145 10.06 1.54 -13.45
C ASN A 145 8.61 2.04 -13.41
N PRO A 146 7.71 1.34 -12.70
CA PRO A 146 6.32 1.76 -12.55
C PRO A 146 6.22 3.02 -11.68
N VAL A 147 5.12 3.74 -11.82
CA VAL A 147 4.91 5.06 -11.17
C VAL A 147 4.19 4.90 -9.84
N ILE A 148 3.09 4.14 -9.83
CA ILE A 148 2.20 4.00 -8.68
C ILE A 148 2.65 2.83 -7.80
N PHE A 149 3.02 1.70 -8.42
CA PHE A 149 3.37 0.46 -7.70
C PHE A 149 4.87 0.18 -7.68
N ARG A 150 5.69 1.24 -7.53
CA ARG A 150 7.16 1.16 -7.52
C ARG A 150 7.69 0.28 -6.41
N ALA A 151 7.24 0.47 -5.18
CA ALA A 151 7.73 -0.29 -4.04
C ALA A 151 7.46 -1.80 -4.19
N GLN A 152 6.31 -2.16 -4.76
CA GLN A 152 5.95 -3.54 -5.08
C GLN A 152 6.89 -4.11 -6.16
N ALA A 153 7.11 -3.39 -7.26
CA ALA A 153 8.02 -3.86 -8.29
C ALA A 153 9.46 -4.01 -7.78
N ASP A 154 9.94 -3.07 -6.98
CA ASP A 154 11.26 -3.10 -6.35
C ASP A 154 11.38 -4.24 -5.32
N PHE A 155 10.33 -4.53 -4.57
CA PHE A 155 10.26 -5.69 -3.68
C PHE A 155 10.34 -7.01 -4.46
N ALA A 156 9.58 -7.14 -5.54
CA ALA A 156 9.62 -8.33 -6.39
C ALA A 156 10.99 -8.52 -7.04
N ARG A 157 11.63 -7.43 -7.51
CA ARG A 157 12.99 -7.45 -8.05
C ARG A 157 14.00 -7.94 -7.01
N LEU A 158 13.98 -7.34 -5.82
CA LEU A 158 14.92 -7.67 -4.75
C LEU A 158 14.78 -9.14 -4.32
N THR A 159 13.55 -9.63 -4.15
CA THR A 159 13.30 -11.00 -3.64
C THR A 159 13.56 -12.12 -4.64
N THR A 160 13.67 -11.78 -5.92
CA THR A 160 13.95 -12.73 -7.03
C THR A 160 15.37 -12.62 -7.59
N MET A 161 16.11 -11.55 -7.25
CA MET A 161 17.50 -11.39 -7.63
C MET A 161 18.41 -12.19 -6.69
N ALA A 162 19.36 -12.94 -7.25
CA ALA A 162 20.40 -13.58 -6.46
C ALA A 162 21.51 -12.55 -6.16
N PRO A 163 21.86 -12.31 -4.88
CA PRO A 163 23.00 -11.47 -4.54
C PRO A 163 24.30 -12.14 -4.96
N THR A 164 25.16 -11.40 -5.65
CA THR A 164 26.51 -11.76 -6.07
C THR A 164 27.47 -10.65 -5.62
N ARG A 165 28.78 -10.91 -5.61
CA ARG A 165 29.75 -9.87 -5.26
C ARG A 165 29.68 -8.66 -6.20
N ASP A 166 29.36 -8.89 -7.47
CA ASP A 166 29.31 -7.84 -8.50
C ASP A 166 28.09 -6.92 -8.34
N ASN A 167 26.95 -7.44 -7.86
CA ASN A 167 25.73 -6.66 -7.66
C ASN A 167 25.47 -6.27 -6.20
N ALA A 168 26.33 -6.67 -5.25
CA ALA A 168 26.11 -6.53 -3.82
C ALA A 168 25.81 -5.09 -3.39
N ALA A 169 26.50 -4.10 -3.97
CA ALA A 169 26.27 -2.68 -3.67
C ALA A 169 24.86 -2.22 -4.08
N GLN A 170 24.40 -2.63 -5.26
CA GLN A 170 23.06 -2.31 -5.75
C GLN A 170 21.99 -3.00 -4.92
N VAL A 171 22.21 -4.28 -4.59
CA VAL A 171 21.28 -5.08 -3.79
C VAL A 171 21.17 -4.53 -2.37
N ASN A 172 22.29 -4.16 -1.73
CA ASN A 172 22.30 -3.57 -0.40
C ASN A 172 21.51 -2.25 -0.37
N ALA A 173 21.75 -1.35 -1.33
CA ALA A 173 21.04 -0.09 -1.42
C ALA A 173 19.53 -0.28 -1.63
N LEU A 174 19.13 -1.24 -2.47
CA LEU A 174 17.73 -1.57 -2.70
C LEU A 174 17.09 -2.21 -1.45
N ALA A 175 17.82 -3.06 -0.74
CA ALA A 175 17.33 -3.70 0.48
C ALA A 175 17.09 -2.67 1.60
N HIS A 176 17.92 -1.63 1.73
CA HIS A 176 17.65 -0.51 2.64
C HIS A 176 16.35 0.22 2.33
N GLN A 177 16.06 0.47 1.05
CA GLN A 177 14.80 1.07 0.63
C GLN A 177 13.62 0.15 0.95
N MET A 178 13.76 -1.15 0.65
CA MET A 178 12.71 -2.13 0.87
C MET A 178 12.44 -2.42 2.35
N LEU A 179 13.43 -2.26 3.23
CA LEU A 179 13.22 -2.35 4.66
C LEU A 179 12.20 -1.31 5.18
N HIS A 180 12.18 -0.11 4.61
CA HIS A 180 11.19 0.91 4.98
C HIS A 180 9.79 0.55 4.48
N TYR A 181 9.72 -0.14 3.34
CA TYR A 181 8.45 -0.57 2.74
C TYR A 181 7.86 -1.81 3.42
N SER A 182 8.65 -2.88 3.54
CA SER A 182 8.26 -4.14 4.18
C SER A 182 9.45 -4.77 4.93
N PRO A 183 9.51 -4.67 6.27
CA PRO A 183 10.60 -5.19 7.08
C PRO A 183 10.47 -6.70 7.34
N GLU A 184 10.46 -7.48 6.26
CA GLU A 184 10.33 -8.94 6.29
C GLU A 184 11.67 -9.66 6.52
N PRO A 185 11.64 -10.89 7.08
CA PRO A 185 12.82 -11.75 7.22
C PRO A 185 13.62 -11.87 5.91
N ARG A 186 12.93 -12.08 4.78
CA ARG A 186 13.57 -12.25 3.47
C ARG A 186 14.39 -11.03 3.04
N ILE A 187 13.92 -9.82 3.35
CA ILE A 187 14.62 -8.57 3.03
C ILE A 187 15.84 -8.39 3.92
N LEU A 188 15.70 -8.71 5.21
CA LEU A 188 16.82 -8.69 6.16
C LEU A 188 17.93 -9.66 5.78
N GLU A 189 17.59 -10.88 5.33
CA GLU A 189 18.57 -11.86 4.86
C GLU A 189 19.37 -11.33 3.67
N ILE A 190 18.69 -10.78 2.65
CA ILE A 190 19.34 -10.22 1.47
C ILE A 190 20.23 -9.02 1.85
N LEU A 191 19.77 -8.16 2.75
CA LEU A 191 20.55 -7.03 3.23
C LEU A 191 21.83 -7.49 3.95
N ILE A 192 21.71 -8.43 4.88
CA ILE A 192 22.86 -8.95 5.64
C ILE A 192 23.82 -9.67 4.69
N ASP A 193 23.31 -10.49 3.78
CA ASP A 193 24.14 -11.20 2.79
C ASP A 193 24.92 -10.21 1.92
N SER A 194 24.26 -9.17 1.40
CA SER A 194 24.91 -8.15 0.57
C SER A 194 25.94 -7.31 1.35
N ALA A 195 25.65 -6.93 2.60
CA ALA A 195 26.60 -6.23 3.47
C ALA A 195 27.86 -7.07 3.73
N LEU A 196 27.70 -8.37 4.00
CA LEU A 196 28.83 -9.28 4.19
C LEU A 196 29.64 -9.47 2.90
N MET A 197 29.00 -9.50 1.73
CA MET A 197 29.71 -9.55 0.44
C MET A 197 30.56 -8.31 0.18
N LEU A 198 30.12 -7.15 0.69
CA LEU A 198 30.82 -5.87 0.62
C LEU A 198 31.87 -5.67 1.72
N GLY A 199 31.97 -6.58 2.70
CA GLY A 199 32.85 -6.43 3.86
C GLY A 199 32.37 -5.39 4.87
N GLN A 200 31.08 -5.06 4.87
CA GLN A 200 30.45 -4.11 5.79
C GLN A 200 30.00 -4.84 7.07
N ASP A 201 30.95 -5.33 7.84
CA ASP A 201 30.69 -6.21 8.99
C ASP A 201 29.87 -5.53 10.10
N ASP A 202 30.08 -4.23 10.32
CA ASP A 202 29.33 -3.45 11.32
C ASP A 202 27.84 -3.37 10.98
N GLU A 203 27.52 -3.15 9.70
CA GLU A 203 26.15 -3.10 9.21
C GLU A 203 25.49 -4.48 9.31
N ALA A 204 26.20 -5.52 8.87
CA ALA A 204 25.74 -6.90 8.99
C ALA A 204 25.43 -7.23 10.47
N ALA A 205 26.34 -6.93 11.40
CA ALA A 205 26.15 -7.16 12.83
C ALA A 205 24.95 -6.38 13.40
N PHE A 206 24.79 -5.12 12.99
CA PHE A 206 23.67 -4.26 13.38
C PHE A 206 22.31 -4.84 13.00
N HIS A 207 22.18 -5.33 11.76
CA HIS A 207 20.94 -5.94 11.27
C HIS A 207 20.75 -7.36 11.81
N MET A 208 21.82 -8.14 11.98
CA MET A 208 21.79 -9.49 12.56
C MET A 208 21.22 -9.49 13.98
N LYS A 209 21.62 -8.51 14.82
CA LYS A 209 21.08 -8.34 16.17
C LYS A 209 19.57 -8.08 16.15
N ARG A 210 19.10 -7.21 15.26
CA ARG A 210 17.67 -6.88 15.13
C ARG A 210 16.87 -8.04 14.55
N TYR A 211 17.42 -8.75 13.57
CA TYR A 211 16.80 -9.92 12.97
C TYR A 211 16.52 -10.99 14.04
N ARG A 212 17.51 -11.29 14.89
CA ARG A 212 17.34 -12.23 16.02
C ARG A 212 16.24 -11.81 16.99
N LEU A 213 16.13 -10.52 17.30
CA LEU A 213 15.13 -10.01 18.24
C LEU A 213 13.71 -10.02 17.67
N ALA A 214 13.55 -9.65 16.39
CA ALA A 214 12.25 -9.54 15.75
C ALA A 214 11.71 -10.90 15.24
N TYR A 215 12.59 -11.77 14.74
CA TYR A 215 12.24 -13.02 14.05
C TYR A 215 13.16 -14.17 14.47
N PRO A 216 13.10 -14.63 15.74
CA PRO A 216 14.08 -15.57 16.29
C PRO A 216 14.10 -16.93 15.56
N ARG A 217 12.96 -17.41 15.06
CA ARG A 217 12.86 -18.71 14.37
C ARG A 217 13.50 -18.67 12.99
N GLU A 218 13.18 -17.64 12.21
CA GLU A 218 13.70 -17.40 10.87
C GLU A 218 15.20 -17.13 10.94
N TYR A 219 15.63 -16.33 11.92
CA TYR A 219 17.04 -16.11 12.22
C TYR A 219 17.82 -17.41 12.44
N SER A 220 17.31 -18.32 13.27
CA SER A 220 17.97 -19.61 13.50
C SER A 220 18.12 -20.44 12.23
N ARG A 221 17.12 -20.44 11.34
CA ARG A 221 17.19 -21.12 10.04
C ARG A 221 18.23 -20.48 9.13
N TYR A 222 18.26 -19.15 9.07
CA TYR A 222 19.21 -18.38 8.27
C TYR A 222 20.67 -18.67 8.69
N VAL A 223 20.98 -18.59 10.00
CA VAL A 223 22.33 -18.89 10.50
C VAL A 223 22.70 -20.35 10.28
N GLY A 224 21.77 -21.29 10.54
CA GLY A 224 22.01 -22.72 10.30
C GLY A 224 22.29 -23.04 8.84
N GLY A 225 21.53 -22.44 7.91
CA GLY A 225 21.74 -22.60 6.47
C GLY A 225 23.08 -22.02 5.99
N ARG A 226 23.53 -20.89 6.57
CA ARG A 226 24.85 -20.31 6.27
C ARG A 226 26.00 -21.17 6.79
N ALA A 227 25.89 -21.72 8.00
CA ALA A 227 26.89 -22.63 8.55
C ALA A 227 27.04 -23.87 7.67
N ALA A 228 25.92 -24.47 7.23
CA ALA A 228 25.93 -25.62 6.34
C ALA A 228 26.63 -25.33 5.00
N LYS A 229 26.38 -24.17 4.39
CA LYS A 229 27.05 -23.73 3.15
C LYS A 229 28.56 -23.52 3.34
N ALA A 230 28.98 -23.00 4.48
CA ALA A 230 30.40 -22.81 4.79
C ALA A 230 31.14 -24.14 5.04
N SER A 231 30.44 -25.18 5.47
CA SER A 231 31.00 -26.52 5.71
C SER A 231 30.95 -27.48 4.52
N ALA A 232 30.29 -27.10 3.41
CA ALA A 232 30.19 -27.95 2.23
C ALA A 232 31.54 -27.98 1.47
N PRO A 233 32.08 -29.16 1.10
CA PRO A 233 33.27 -29.25 0.25
C PRO A 233 32.97 -28.66 -1.13
N GLY A 234 33.82 -27.74 -1.58
CA GLY A 234 33.70 -27.03 -2.85
C GLY A 234 34.13 -27.83 -4.06
#